data_AF-A0A0D2FRN1-F1
#
_entry.id   AF-A0A0D2FRN1-F1
#
_cell.length_a   1.000
_cell.length_b   1.000
_cell.length_c   1.000
_cell.angle_alpha   90.00
_cell.angle_beta   90.00
_cell.angle_gamma   90.00
#
_symmetry.space_group_name_H-M   'P 1'
#
loop_
_entity.id
_entity.type
_entity.pdbx_description
1 polymer ?
#
loop_
_entity_poly.entity_id
_entity_poly.type
_entity_poly.pdbx_seq_one_letter_code
_entity_poly.pdbx_strand_id
1 'polypeptide(L)'
;MESDIPLDLERTASYPTAAKAAPPGLRRLSSQNAKRADLFSGPTLVGPADRLDSHSGASEMALAMEMAKHHLAEHSPTSTPSGSGPATPTDVGLATTDKYAFAFDIDGVLIKGGKVIPEAIEAMRVLNGENEFGIKVPYIFVTNGGGKTEEERCIQLSNQLQMEVSPGQFICGHTPMREMAEKYETVLVVGGEGEKCREVAKGYGFKDVITPGDIIKDNEDTTPFRKLTEEERKHSHRRNYGNINIEAVFVFADSRDWAGDSQIILDLCMSKNGRLGTRSETFDEGPPVFFSHNDMVWATSHTYSRIGMGALRASLEAMFRAITGTELKTVAFGKPQVGTFQFATKLLQQWRKDTHGINRPPETVYFVGDTPESDIRGTNEFDQSGQSEANWYSILVRTGVFQEGTHPRYMPKMTVDNVLDAVKHGMKREFDKAIKDLTIGGGAPQLANAIVEDDHEGVEATRVQ
;
A
#
# COMPACT_ATOMS: atom_id res chain seq x y z
N MET A 1 -53.27 31.72 35.94
CA MET A 1 -54.44 31.18 36.65
C MET A 1 -54.71 29.83 36.04
N GLU A 2 -54.44 28.79 36.82
CA GLU A 2 -54.66 27.37 36.52
C GLU A 2 -56.13 27.07 36.25
N SER A 3 -56.39 26.04 35.44
CA SER A 3 -57.48 25.09 35.70
C SER A 3 -57.34 23.87 34.79
N ASP A 4 -56.82 22.81 35.40
CA ASP A 4 -57.30 21.43 35.44
C ASP A 4 -58.04 20.79 34.24
N ILE A 5 -57.52 19.59 33.98
CA ILE A 5 -58.01 18.45 33.19
C ILE A 5 -59.27 17.84 33.84
N PRO A 6 -60.10 17.10 33.07
CA PRO A 6 -60.32 15.71 33.49
C PRO A 6 -60.21 14.68 32.35
N LEU A 7 -59.63 13.53 32.72
CA LEU A 7 -59.64 12.25 32.02
C LEU A 7 -61.05 11.63 32.03
N ASP A 8 -61.39 10.85 31.02
CA ASP A 8 -62.14 9.61 31.26
C ASP A 8 -61.89 8.53 30.19
N LEU A 9 -61.83 7.30 30.68
CA LEU A 9 -61.67 6.03 29.97
C LEU A 9 -63.04 5.48 29.52
N GLU A 10 -63.10 4.71 28.41
CA GLU A 10 -63.38 3.25 28.47
C GLU A 10 -63.64 2.58 27.10
N ARG A 11 -62.99 1.41 26.95
CA ARG A 11 -63.44 0.10 26.42
C ARG A 11 -63.87 -0.14 24.95
N THR A 12 -62.93 -0.81 24.25
CA THR A 12 -63.02 -2.13 23.58
C THR A 12 -64.23 -2.52 22.71
N ALA A 13 -63.94 -2.80 21.43
CA ALA A 13 -64.48 -3.97 20.72
C ALA A 13 -63.49 -4.42 19.62
N SER A 14 -63.15 -5.71 19.64
CA SER A 14 -62.27 -6.43 18.72
C SER A 14 -63.08 -7.19 17.66
N TYR A 15 -62.53 -7.33 16.44
CA TYR A 15 -62.48 -8.53 15.57
C TYR A 15 -61.84 -8.15 14.20
N PRO A 16 -61.27 -9.10 13.44
CA PRO A 16 -60.01 -8.91 12.72
C PRO A 16 -60.17 -8.95 11.21
N THR A 17 -59.28 -8.26 10.48
CA THR A 17 -59.13 -8.46 9.03
C THR A 17 -57.67 -8.66 8.63
N ALA A 18 -57.48 -9.85 8.05
CA ALA A 18 -56.32 -10.46 7.40
C ALA A 18 -55.18 -9.53 6.94
N ALA A 19 -53.98 -9.90 7.41
CA ALA A 19 -52.69 -9.43 6.92
C ALA A 19 -52.45 -9.88 5.46
N LYS A 20 -52.01 -8.92 4.61
CA LYS A 20 -51.22 -9.23 3.41
C LYS A 20 -49.75 -9.02 3.76
N ALA A 21 -48.97 -10.07 3.55
CA ALA A 21 -47.54 -10.13 3.81
C ALA A 21 -46.77 -9.07 3.01
N ALA A 22 -45.97 -8.27 3.72
CA ALA A 22 -44.90 -7.47 3.15
C ALA A 22 -43.61 -8.32 3.09
N PRO A 23 -42.77 -8.18 2.06
CA PRO A 23 -41.52 -8.92 1.93
C PRO A 23 -40.54 -8.55 3.05
N PRO A 24 -39.61 -9.45 3.44
CA PRO A 24 -38.78 -9.25 4.62
C PRO A 24 -37.85 -8.05 4.43
N GLY A 25 -37.93 -7.14 5.41
CA GLY A 25 -37.25 -5.86 5.40
C GLY A 25 -35.72 -5.98 5.34
N LEU A 26 -35.13 -5.05 4.58
CA LEU A 26 -33.75 -4.62 4.76
C LEU A 26 -33.55 -4.26 6.24
N ARG A 27 -32.67 -5.01 6.91
CA ARG A 27 -32.15 -4.63 8.23
C ARG A 27 -31.58 -3.22 8.11
N ARG A 28 -32.27 -2.26 8.73
CA ARG A 28 -31.75 -0.93 9.03
C ARG A 28 -30.49 -1.12 9.87
N LEU A 29 -29.32 -0.94 9.25
CA LEU A 29 -28.04 -0.99 9.94
C LEU A 29 -27.97 0.25 10.85
N SER A 30 -28.11 0.04 12.16
CA SER A 30 -27.77 1.08 13.13
C SER A 30 -26.27 1.34 13.06
N SER A 31 -25.87 2.60 13.08
CA SER A 31 -24.50 3.11 13.17
C SER A 31 -23.82 2.74 14.48
N GLN A 32 -23.59 1.44 14.72
CA GLN A 32 -22.89 0.96 15.91
C GLN A 32 -21.56 0.32 15.54
N ASN A 33 -20.50 1.09 15.80
CA ASN A 33 -19.12 0.68 16.07
C ASN A 33 -18.49 -0.32 15.08
N ALA A 34 -17.85 0.19 14.04
CA ALA A 34 -16.80 -0.56 13.36
C ALA A 34 -15.66 -0.83 14.36
N LYS A 35 -15.45 -2.09 14.75
CA LYS A 35 -14.29 -2.53 15.52
C LYS A 35 -13.23 -3.06 14.56
N ARG A 36 -11.95 -3.01 14.99
CA ARG A 36 -10.79 -3.56 14.24
C ARG A 36 -11.00 -5.00 13.74
N ALA A 37 -11.84 -5.80 14.41
CA ALA A 37 -12.17 -7.17 14.03
C ALA A 37 -13.11 -7.27 12.80
N ASP A 38 -13.93 -6.25 12.54
CA ASP A 38 -14.89 -6.25 11.43
C ASP A 38 -14.21 -6.05 10.06
N LEU A 39 -12.93 -5.63 10.06
CA LEU A 39 -12.10 -5.44 8.87
C LEU A 39 -11.43 -6.74 8.39
N PHE A 40 -11.47 -7.84 9.16
CA PHE A 40 -10.74 -9.07 8.85
C PHE A 40 -11.63 -10.32 8.71
N SER A 41 -12.95 -10.13 8.60
CA SER A 41 -13.91 -11.21 8.35
C SER A 41 -14.30 -11.24 6.86
N GLY A 42 -13.49 -11.89 6.02
CA GLY A 42 -13.75 -11.93 4.57
C GLY A 42 -14.87 -12.91 4.17
N PRO A 43 -15.73 -12.59 3.18
CA PRO A 43 -16.53 -13.60 2.49
C PRO A 43 -15.67 -14.38 1.48
N THR A 44 -15.96 -15.67 1.36
CA THR A 44 -15.36 -16.59 0.37
C THR A 44 -15.66 -16.13 -1.06
N LEU A 45 -14.63 -15.87 -1.86
CA LEU A 45 -14.76 -15.68 -3.31
C LEU A 45 -15.28 -16.98 -3.95
N VAL A 46 -16.51 -16.96 -4.46
CA VAL A 46 -17.00 -17.91 -5.46
C VAL A 46 -17.16 -17.14 -6.77
N GLY A 47 -16.21 -17.31 -7.69
CA GLY A 47 -16.32 -16.79 -9.05
C GLY A 47 -17.21 -17.69 -9.92
N PRO A 48 -17.81 -17.17 -11.01
CA PRO A 48 -18.60 -17.97 -11.94
C PRO A 48 -17.70 -18.97 -12.69
N ALA A 49 -18.12 -20.22 -12.75
CA ALA A 49 -17.52 -21.23 -13.60
C ALA A 49 -18.04 -21.05 -15.04
N ASP A 50 -17.27 -20.36 -15.88
CA ASP A 50 -17.18 -20.69 -17.32
C ASP A 50 -16.14 -19.81 -18.02
N ARG A 51 -14.96 -20.41 -18.28
CA ARG A 51 -14.06 -20.22 -19.43
C ARG A 51 -12.72 -20.88 -19.13
N LEU A 52 -12.71 -22.20 -19.29
CA LEU A 52 -11.48 -22.96 -19.50
C LEU A 52 -10.99 -22.74 -20.94
N ASP A 53 -9.67 -22.66 -21.07
CA ASP A 53 -8.84 -22.69 -22.28
C ASP A 53 -8.63 -21.39 -23.08
N SER A 54 -7.57 -20.64 -22.72
CA SER A 54 -6.53 -20.17 -23.67
C SER A 54 -5.35 -19.50 -22.95
N HIS A 55 -4.14 -19.68 -23.49
CA HIS A 55 -2.84 -19.38 -22.88
C HIS A 55 -2.47 -17.88 -22.74
N SER A 56 -1.67 -17.60 -21.69
CA SER A 56 -0.74 -16.47 -21.45
C SER A 56 -1.29 -15.09 -21.01
N GLY A 57 -1.53 -14.94 -19.70
CA GLY A 57 -1.83 -13.63 -19.06
C GLY A 57 -0.71 -12.58 -19.17
N ALA A 58 0.52 -12.97 -19.51
CA ALA A 58 1.61 -12.03 -19.77
C ALA A 58 1.37 -11.17 -21.02
N SER A 59 0.70 -11.72 -22.04
CA SER A 59 0.37 -10.98 -23.27
C SER A 59 -0.75 -9.96 -23.05
N GLU A 60 -1.73 -10.26 -22.19
CA GLU A 60 -2.80 -9.32 -21.87
C GLU A 60 -2.31 -8.14 -21.02
N MET A 61 -1.39 -8.39 -20.07
CA MET A 61 -0.74 -7.34 -19.27
C MET A 61 0.14 -6.42 -20.12
N ALA A 62 0.91 -6.98 -21.06
CA ALA A 62 1.69 -6.20 -22.02
C ALA A 62 0.79 -5.35 -22.94
N LEU A 63 -0.35 -5.91 -23.38
CA LEU A 63 -1.32 -5.18 -24.19
C LEU A 63 -1.98 -4.03 -23.41
N ALA A 64 -2.34 -4.26 -22.14
CA ALA A 64 -2.90 -3.24 -21.26
C ALA A 64 -1.89 -2.10 -21.00
N MET A 65 -0.61 -2.43 -20.83
CA MET A 65 0.47 -1.44 -20.70
C MET A 65 0.68 -0.63 -21.98
N GLU A 66 0.59 -1.27 -23.16
CA GLU A 66 0.77 -0.57 -24.44
C GLU A 66 -0.42 0.35 -24.76
N MET A 67 -1.65 -0.07 -24.44
CA MET A 67 -2.84 0.77 -24.52
C MET A 67 -2.76 1.97 -23.56
N ALA A 68 -2.22 1.78 -22.35
CA ALA A 68 -2.04 2.85 -21.37
C ALA A 68 -0.96 3.86 -21.78
N LYS A 69 0.16 3.42 -22.37
CA LYS A 69 1.16 4.33 -22.97
C LYS A 69 0.54 5.20 -24.06
N HIS A 70 -0.37 4.64 -24.86
CA HIS A 70 -1.05 5.37 -25.93
C HIS A 70 -2.01 6.43 -25.38
N HIS A 71 -2.78 6.12 -24.34
CA HIS A 71 -3.70 7.08 -23.71
C HIS A 71 -2.98 8.24 -22.99
N LEU A 72 -1.80 8.00 -22.40
CA LEU A 72 -1.00 9.05 -21.74
C LEU A 72 -0.30 9.98 -22.75
N ALA A 73 0.02 9.49 -23.95
CA ALA A 73 0.61 10.29 -25.02
C ALA A 73 -0.37 11.32 -25.60
N GLU A 74 -1.69 11.09 -25.50
CA GLU A 74 -2.73 12.01 -26.00
C GLU A 74 -2.97 13.24 -25.10
N HIS A 75 -2.37 13.31 -23.92
CA HIS A 75 -2.55 14.41 -22.95
C HIS A 75 -1.29 15.24 -22.66
N SER A 76 -0.20 15.05 -23.42
CA SER A 76 1.03 15.84 -23.27
C SER A 76 1.46 16.51 -24.58
N PRO A 77 1.59 17.85 -24.64
CA PRO A 77 2.19 18.53 -25.79
C PRO A 77 3.71 18.47 -25.68
N THR A 78 4.32 17.30 -25.87
CA THR A 78 5.77 17.21 -26.10
C THR A 78 6.12 15.89 -26.80
N SER A 79 6.49 16.00 -28.08
CA SER A 79 7.02 14.91 -28.90
C SER A 79 8.34 14.40 -28.32
N THR A 80 8.37 13.12 -27.91
CA THR A 80 9.60 12.37 -27.62
C THR A 80 9.86 11.35 -28.75
N PRO A 81 11.12 11.12 -29.14
CA PRO A 81 11.43 10.26 -30.27
C PRO A 81 11.23 8.78 -29.91
N SER A 82 10.60 8.05 -30.83
CA SER A 82 10.37 6.61 -30.75
C SER A 82 11.69 5.84 -30.81
N GLY A 83 11.96 5.02 -29.79
CA GLY A 83 12.95 3.94 -29.88
C GLY A 83 13.87 3.81 -28.68
N SER A 84 13.36 3.25 -27.58
CA SER A 84 14.07 2.38 -26.62
C SER A 84 13.22 2.22 -25.35
N GLY A 85 12.22 1.34 -25.39
CA GLY A 85 11.64 0.83 -24.14
C GLY A 85 12.66 -0.04 -23.41
N PRO A 86 12.64 -0.13 -22.07
CA PRO A 86 13.52 -1.01 -21.33
C PRO A 86 13.31 -2.46 -21.79
N ALA A 87 14.39 -3.19 -22.02
CA ALA A 87 14.33 -4.59 -22.42
C ALA A 87 13.86 -5.43 -21.23
N THR A 88 12.82 -6.24 -21.43
CA THR A 88 12.52 -7.36 -20.55
C THR A 88 13.77 -8.25 -20.48
N PRO A 89 14.29 -8.60 -19.29
CA PRO A 89 15.39 -9.55 -19.21
C PRO A 89 14.97 -10.84 -19.92
N THR A 90 15.75 -11.23 -20.92
CA THR A 90 15.58 -12.52 -21.58
C THR A 90 15.60 -13.61 -20.53
N ASP A 91 14.65 -14.54 -20.61
CA ASP A 91 14.56 -15.70 -19.73
C ASP A 91 15.71 -16.67 -20.04
N VAL A 92 16.93 -16.29 -19.68
CA VAL A 92 17.99 -17.24 -19.36
C VAL A 92 17.45 -18.07 -18.21
N GLY A 93 17.41 -19.39 -18.37
CA GLY A 93 16.84 -20.38 -17.43
C GLY A 93 17.54 -20.45 -16.06
N LEU A 94 17.72 -19.29 -15.43
CA LEU A 94 18.18 -19.07 -14.07
C LEU A 94 17.10 -19.59 -13.12
N ALA A 95 17.54 -20.36 -12.12
CA ALA A 95 16.64 -20.85 -11.09
C ALA A 95 16.18 -19.68 -10.20
N THR A 96 14.88 -19.58 -9.94
CA THR A 96 14.33 -18.67 -8.94
C THR A 96 14.27 -19.36 -7.58
N THR A 97 14.82 -18.74 -6.54
CA THR A 97 14.71 -19.30 -5.18
C THR A 97 13.27 -19.28 -4.68
N ASP A 98 12.89 -20.36 -4.02
CA ASP A 98 11.59 -20.51 -3.35
C ASP A 98 11.69 -20.35 -1.82
N LYS A 99 12.90 -20.14 -1.30
CA LYS A 99 13.21 -20.14 0.14
C LYS A 99 13.02 -18.78 0.79
N TYR A 100 13.32 -17.70 0.07
CA TYR A 100 13.26 -16.36 0.63
C TYR A 100 12.82 -15.34 -0.41
N ALA A 101 12.43 -14.17 0.07
CA ALA A 101 12.02 -13.05 -0.75
C ALA A 101 12.36 -11.72 -0.06
N PHE A 102 12.26 -10.61 -0.80
CA PHE A 102 12.43 -9.26 -0.25
C PHE A 102 11.15 -8.44 -0.35
N ALA A 103 11.00 -7.50 0.58
CA ALA A 103 10.03 -6.41 0.51
C ALA A 103 10.78 -5.10 0.74
N PHE A 104 10.56 -4.12 -0.13
CA PHE A 104 11.26 -2.84 -0.07
C PHE A 104 10.30 -1.71 0.22
N ASP A 105 10.61 -0.89 1.22
CA ASP A 105 10.15 0.50 1.17
C ASP A 105 10.81 1.23 -0.02
N ILE A 106 10.25 2.38 -0.42
CA ILE A 106 10.71 3.15 -1.58
C ILE A 106 11.46 4.39 -1.14
N ASP A 107 10.83 5.25 -0.33
CA ASP A 107 11.33 6.59 -0.04
C ASP A 107 12.38 6.54 1.08
N GLY A 108 13.63 6.79 0.73
CA GLY A 108 14.78 6.63 1.64
C GLY A 108 15.49 5.29 1.49
N VAL A 109 14.94 4.33 0.72
CA VAL A 109 15.55 3.03 0.44
C VAL A 109 15.99 2.88 -1.02
N LEU A 110 15.07 3.13 -1.96
CA LEU A 110 15.32 3.04 -3.41
C LEU A 110 15.42 4.42 -4.04
N ILE A 111 14.59 5.35 -3.57
CA ILE A 111 14.46 6.72 -4.10
C ILE A 111 14.63 7.71 -2.95
N LYS A 112 15.37 8.79 -3.15
CA LYS A 112 15.47 9.91 -2.21
C LYS A 112 15.20 11.23 -2.93
N GLY A 113 14.12 11.89 -2.55
CA GLY A 113 13.76 13.19 -3.15
C GLY A 113 13.53 13.13 -4.66
N GLY A 114 12.94 12.05 -5.15
CA GLY A 114 12.66 11.82 -6.57
C GLY A 114 13.86 11.32 -7.40
N LYS A 115 15.04 11.19 -6.80
CA LYS A 115 16.24 10.62 -7.45
C LYS A 115 16.50 9.21 -6.94
N VAL A 116 17.01 8.37 -7.82
CA VAL A 116 17.41 7.00 -7.49
C VAL A 116 18.61 7.02 -6.55
N ILE A 117 18.56 6.21 -5.49
CA ILE A 117 19.73 5.94 -4.67
C ILE A 117 20.71 5.12 -5.52
N PRO A 118 21.99 5.52 -5.65
CA PRO A 118 22.92 4.93 -6.64
C PRO A 118 22.96 3.40 -6.61
N GLU A 119 22.91 2.81 -5.42
CA GLU A 119 23.00 1.37 -5.19
C GLU A 119 21.71 0.61 -5.51
N ALA A 120 20.58 1.30 -5.71
CA ALA A 120 19.28 0.66 -5.93
C ALA A 120 19.20 -0.12 -7.25
N ILE A 121 19.73 0.43 -8.34
CA ILE A 121 19.74 -0.25 -9.66
C ILE A 121 20.55 -1.55 -9.56
N GLU A 122 21.73 -1.48 -8.93
CA GLU A 122 22.58 -2.65 -8.73
C GLU A 122 21.92 -3.69 -7.81
N ALA A 123 21.27 -3.25 -6.73
CA ALA A 123 20.52 -4.14 -5.85
C ALA A 123 19.45 -4.92 -6.62
N MET A 124 18.73 -4.26 -7.54
CA MET A 124 17.74 -4.94 -8.37
C MET A 124 18.37 -5.91 -9.36
N ARG A 125 19.49 -5.56 -10.00
CA ARG A 125 20.25 -6.48 -10.89
C ARG A 125 20.69 -7.74 -10.15
N VAL A 126 21.24 -7.57 -8.96
CA VAL A 126 21.65 -8.66 -8.06
C VAL A 126 20.46 -9.58 -7.78
N LEU A 127 19.27 -9.06 -7.44
CA LEU A 127 18.08 -9.89 -7.21
C LEU A 127 17.59 -10.60 -8.48
N ASN A 128 17.84 -10.05 -9.66
CA ASN A 128 17.38 -10.59 -10.94
C ASN A 128 18.39 -11.53 -11.62
N GLY A 129 19.43 -11.95 -10.90
CA GLY A 129 20.35 -13.01 -11.36
C GLY A 129 21.79 -12.56 -11.59
N GLU A 130 22.10 -11.27 -11.53
CA GLU A 130 23.47 -10.75 -11.57
C GLU A 130 24.15 -10.88 -10.18
N ASN A 131 24.10 -12.08 -9.62
CA ASN A 131 24.70 -12.41 -8.34
C ASN A 131 25.60 -13.64 -8.45
N GLU A 132 26.47 -13.82 -7.46
CA GLU A 132 27.46 -14.91 -7.43
C GLU A 132 26.85 -16.32 -7.42
N PHE A 133 25.55 -16.44 -7.12
CA PHE A 133 24.83 -17.72 -7.10
C PHE A 133 24.06 -18.01 -8.39
N GLY A 134 23.94 -17.03 -9.30
CA GLY A 134 23.17 -17.17 -10.54
C GLY A 134 21.69 -17.52 -10.32
N ILE A 135 21.06 -16.94 -9.28
CA ILE A 135 19.65 -17.20 -8.96
C ILE A 135 18.80 -15.92 -9.00
N LYS A 136 17.52 -16.05 -9.35
CA LYS A 136 16.55 -14.95 -9.17
C LYS A 136 15.93 -15.00 -7.79
N VAL A 137 15.68 -13.85 -7.18
CA VAL A 137 15.06 -13.71 -5.86
C VAL A 137 13.78 -12.89 -5.99
N PRO A 138 12.60 -13.44 -5.62
CA PRO A 138 11.35 -12.67 -5.69
C PRO A 138 11.33 -11.50 -4.72
N TYR A 139 10.69 -10.40 -5.12
CA TYR A 139 10.50 -9.23 -4.27
C TYR A 139 9.22 -8.45 -4.58
N ILE A 140 8.82 -7.59 -3.65
CA ILE A 140 7.70 -6.64 -3.77
C ILE A 140 8.09 -5.26 -3.23
N PHE A 141 7.32 -4.23 -3.60
CA PHE A 141 7.47 -2.86 -3.13
C PHE A 141 6.30 -2.46 -2.22
N VAL A 142 6.59 -1.91 -1.06
CA VAL A 142 5.62 -1.53 -0.03
C VAL A 142 5.90 -0.12 0.45
N THR A 143 5.17 0.86 -0.11
CA THR A 143 5.31 2.28 0.26
C THR A 143 4.07 2.78 1.00
N ASN A 144 4.30 3.67 1.96
CA ASN A 144 3.22 4.46 2.58
C ASN A 144 2.87 5.70 1.75
N GLY A 145 3.70 6.05 0.75
CA GLY A 145 3.40 7.09 -0.22
C GLY A 145 2.15 6.78 -1.03
N GLY A 146 1.54 7.83 -1.57
CA GLY A 146 0.29 7.72 -2.34
C GLY A 146 0.00 8.94 -3.19
N GLY A 147 -1.23 9.02 -3.69
CA GLY A 147 -1.74 10.16 -4.47
C GLY A 147 -1.62 10.00 -5.98
N LYS A 148 -1.27 8.79 -6.43
CA LYS A 148 -1.26 8.35 -7.83
C LYS A 148 -1.73 6.89 -7.86
N THR A 149 -2.18 6.41 -9.02
CA THR A 149 -2.51 4.99 -9.17
C THR A 149 -1.26 4.13 -9.05
N GLU A 150 -1.44 2.86 -8.70
CA GLU A 150 -0.36 1.88 -8.67
C GLU A 150 0.34 1.79 -10.03
N GLU A 151 -0.40 1.86 -11.14
CA GLU A 151 0.14 1.79 -12.49
C GLU A 151 1.07 2.97 -12.78
N GLU A 152 0.64 4.20 -12.45
CA GLU A 152 1.49 5.39 -12.63
C GLU A 152 2.76 5.32 -11.78
N ARG A 153 2.65 4.80 -10.55
CA ARG A 153 3.80 4.60 -9.65
C ARG A 153 4.74 3.53 -10.18
N CYS A 154 4.20 2.44 -10.72
CA CYS A 154 4.99 1.38 -11.34
C CYS A 154 5.76 1.90 -12.56
N ILE A 155 5.15 2.71 -13.42
CA ILE A 155 5.83 3.33 -14.57
C ILE A 155 6.97 4.26 -14.10
N GLN A 156 6.70 5.09 -13.09
CA GLN A 156 7.72 5.98 -12.52
C GLN A 156 8.90 5.20 -11.95
N LEU A 157 8.61 4.19 -11.12
CA LEU A 157 9.65 3.38 -10.50
C LEU A 157 10.41 2.56 -11.56
N SER A 158 9.74 2.09 -12.60
CA SER A 158 10.36 1.35 -13.70
C SER A 158 11.42 2.18 -14.41
N ASN A 159 11.09 3.42 -14.76
CA ASN A 159 12.02 4.36 -15.40
C ASN A 159 13.19 4.71 -14.49
N GLN A 160 12.92 4.86 -13.19
CA GLN A 160 13.92 5.15 -12.18
C GLN A 160 14.91 3.99 -11.99
N LEU A 161 14.40 2.77 -11.81
CA LEU A 161 15.23 1.58 -11.57
C LEU A 161 15.80 0.95 -12.86
N GLN A 162 15.43 1.50 -14.03
CA GLN A 162 15.81 0.98 -15.35
C GLN A 162 15.39 -0.49 -15.53
N MET A 163 14.21 -0.83 -15.02
CA MET A 163 13.67 -2.18 -15.10
C MET A 163 12.14 -2.18 -15.07
N GLU A 164 11.50 -3.27 -15.47
CA GLU A 164 10.04 -3.36 -15.43
C GLU A 164 9.53 -3.65 -14.00
N VAL A 165 8.62 -2.79 -13.52
CA VAL A 165 7.88 -2.98 -12.27
C VAL A 165 6.41 -3.19 -12.59
N SER A 166 5.84 -4.30 -12.13
CA SER A 166 4.44 -4.66 -12.34
C SER A 166 3.55 -4.17 -11.18
N PRO A 167 2.31 -3.72 -11.44
CA PRO A 167 1.33 -3.47 -10.38
C PRO A 167 1.10 -4.67 -9.45
N GLY A 168 1.27 -5.91 -9.94
CA GLY A 168 1.16 -7.12 -9.13
C GLY A 168 2.23 -7.29 -8.05
N GLN A 169 3.29 -6.47 -8.06
CA GLN A 169 4.37 -6.48 -7.07
C GLN A 169 4.41 -5.20 -6.22
N PHE A 170 3.39 -4.35 -6.27
CA PHE A 170 3.43 -2.98 -5.71
C PHE A 170 2.27 -2.69 -4.76
N ILE A 171 2.56 -2.05 -3.62
CA ILE A 171 1.57 -1.63 -2.62
C ILE A 171 1.80 -0.15 -2.28
N CYS A 172 0.77 0.67 -2.48
CA CYS A 172 0.69 2.05 -1.99
C CYS A 172 -0.04 2.13 -0.64
N GLY A 173 0.07 3.26 0.06
CA GLY A 173 -0.62 3.46 1.34
C GLY A 173 -2.16 3.34 1.23
N HIS A 174 -2.73 3.79 0.12
CA HIS A 174 -4.18 3.74 -0.13
C HIS A 174 -4.66 2.42 -0.77
N THR A 175 -3.78 1.51 -1.21
CA THR A 175 -4.18 0.25 -1.86
C THR A 175 -5.15 -0.59 -1.02
N PRO A 176 -4.94 -0.77 0.30
CA PRO A 176 -5.88 -1.53 1.13
C PRO A 176 -7.26 -0.87 1.27
N MET A 177 -7.37 0.43 0.99
CA MET A 177 -8.65 1.15 1.08
C MET A 177 -9.61 0.81 -0.07
N ARG A 178 -9.15 0.09 -1.09
CA ARG A 178 -10.00 -0.40 -2.19
C ARG A 178 -11.20 -1.19 -1.68
N GLU A 179 -11.01 -2.02 -0.66
CA GLU A 179 -12.08 -2.85 -0.07
C GLU A 179 -13.20 -1.99 0.57
N MET A 180 -12.91 -0.72 0.86
CA MET A 180 -13.88 0.19 1.49
C MET A 180 -14.89 0.76 0.47
N ALA A 181 -14.64 0.62 -0.84
CA ALA A 181 -15.54 1.07 -1.90
C ALA A 181 -16.88 0.30 -1.91
N GLU A 182 -16.88 -0.95 -1.43
CA GLU A 182 -18.12 -1.73 -1.27
C GLU A 182 -18.96 -1.28 -0.07
N LYS A 183 -18.32 -0.60 0.90
CA LYS A 183 -18.93 -0.24 2.18
C LYS A 183 -19.51 1.18 2.20
N TYR A 184 -18.91 2.10 1.44
CA TYR A 184 -19.28 3.51 1.45
C TYR A 184 -19.58 4.02 0.05
N GLU A 185 -20.72 4.67 -0.11
CA GLU A 185 -21.20 5.17 -1.39
C GLU A 185 -20.68 6.59 -1.66
N THR A 186 -21.00 7.52 -0.75
CA THR A 186 -20.61 8.93 -0.83
C THR A 186 -19.48 9.23 0.15
N VAL A 187 -18.32 9.60 -0.38
CA VAL A 187 -17.08 9.74 0.40
C VAL A 187 -16.36 11.05 0.11
N LEU A 188 -15.73 11.63 1.13
CA LEU A 188 -14.75 12.70 0.93
C LEU A 188 -13.36 12.08 0.79
N VAL A 189 -12.65 12.36 -0.29
CA VAL A 189 -11.26 11.95 -0.50
C VAL A 189 -10.35 13.18 -0.45
N VAL A 190 -9.37 13.15 0.45
CA VAL A 190 -8.47 14.25 0.78
C VAL A 190 -7.03 13.94 0.39
N GLY A 191 -6.32 14.97 -0.06
CA GLY A 191 -4.89 14.95 -0.35
C GLY A 191 -4.54 14.72 -1.82
N GLY A 192 -3.24 14.72 -2.10
CA GLY A 192 -2.71 14.54 -3.45
C GLY A 192 -2.63 15.84 -4.26
N GLU A 193 -2.35 15.71 -5.54
CA GLU A 193 -2.21 16.84 -6.48
C GLU A 193 -3.41 16.90 -7.42
N GLY A 194 -4.10 18.03 -7.44
CA GLY A 194 -5.29 18.22 -8.28
C GLY A 194 -6.33 17.13 -8.00
N GLU A 195 -6.84 16.51 -9.06
CA GLU A 195 -7.90 15.50 -8.98
C GLU A 195 -7.40 14.05 -8.87
N LYS A 196 -6.08 13.83 -8.79
CA LYS A 196 -5.50 12.47 -8.84
C LYS A 196 -6.07 11.53 -7.80
N CYS A 197 -6.29 11.99 -6.56
CA CYS A 197 -6.89 11.14 -5.53
C CYS A 197 -8.35 10.79 -5.83
N ARG A 198 -9.11 11.66 -6.52
CA ARG A 198 -10.45 11.31 -7.01
C ARG A 198 -10.37 10.21 -8.05
N GLU A 199 -9.43 10.28 -8.97
CA GLU A 199 -9.22 9.28 -10.02
C GLU A 199 -8.82 7.92 -9.42
N VAL A 200 -7.90 7.91 -8.46
CA VAL A 200 -7.51 6.70 -7.70
C VAL A 200 -8.74 6.09 -7.02
N ALA A 201 -9.54 6.90 -6.30
CA ALA A 201 -10.73 6.41 -5.61
C ALA A 201 -11.76 5.83 -6.59
N LYS A 202 -12.01 6.51 -7.71
CA LYS A 202 -12.90 5.98 -8.75
C LYS A 202 -12.37 4.68 -9.37
N GLY A 203 -11.06 4.59 -9.59
CA GLY A 203 -10.39 3.37 -10.06
C GLY A 203 -10.56 2.19 -9.11
N TYR A 204 -10.67 2.45 -7.80
CA TYR A 204 -10.99 1.44 -6.80
C TYR A 204 -12.48 1.08 -6.73
N GLY A 205 -13.35 1.80 -7.43
CA GLY A 205 -14.79 1.54 -7.47
C GLY A 205 -15.64 2.41 -6.54
N PHE A 206 -15.08 3.42 -5.88
CA PHE A 206 -15.91 4.38 -5.13
C PHE A 206 -16.82 5.14 -6.10
N LYS A 207 -18.12 5.19 -5.78
CA LYS A 207 -19.15 5.66 -6.71
C LYS A 207 -19.33 7.19 -6.68
N ASP A 208 -19.51 7.77 -5.49
CA ASP A 208 -19.69 9.20 -5.30
C ASP A 208 -18.51 9.79 -4.50
N VAL A 209 -17.49 10.23 -5.22
CA VAL A 209 -16.27 10.79 -4.62
C VAL A 209 -16.31 12.31 -4.64
N ILE A 210 -16.25 12.92 -3.46
CA ILE A 210 -16.17 14.36 -3.21
C ILE A 210 -14.73 14.72 -2.84
N THR A 211 -14.25 15.90 -3.24
CA THR A 211 -12.93 16.44 -2.84
C THR A 211 -13.08 17.72 -2.02
N PRO A 212 -12.04 18.17 -1.30
CA PRO A 212 -12.05 19.48 -0.64
C PRO A 212 -12.39 20.64 -1.60
N GLY A 213 -11.91 20.58 -2.83
CA GLY A 213 -12.20 21.59 -3.85
C GLY A 213 -13.69 21.73 -4.15
N ASP A 214 -14.42 20.60 -4.15
CA ASP A 214 -15.87 20.60 -4.35
C ASP A 214 -16.62 21.38 -3.26
N ILE A 215 -16.21 21.19 -2.00
CA ILE A 215 -16.81 21.85 -0.83
C ILE A 215 -16.51 23.34 -0.84
N ILE A 216 -15.26 23.72 -1.12
CA ILE A 216 -14.85 25.13 -1.22
C ILE A 216 -15.58 25.83 -2.37
N LYS A 217 -15.80 25.14 -3.50
CA LYS A 217 -16.55 25.71 -4.64
C LYS A 217 -18.02 25.94 -4.33
N ASP A 218 -18.62 25.15 -3.44
CA ASP A 218 -20.00 25.38 -3.00
C ASP A 218 -20.09 26.55 -2.03
N ASN A 219 -19.20 26.60 -1.03
CA ASN A 219 -19.10 27.68 -0.07
C ASN A 219 -17.64 28.03 0.27
N GLU A 220 -17.16 29.14 -0.29
CA GLU A 220 -15.78 29.63 -0.10
C GLU A 220 -15.48 30.00 1.36
N ASP A 221 -16.51 30.38 2.14
CA ASP A 221 -16.35 30.74 3.56
C ASP A 221 -15.99 29.54 4.45
N THR A 222 -16.10 28.31 3.94
CA THR A 222 -15.67 27.09 4.65
C THR A 222 -14.17 27.13 4.94
N THR A 223 -13.37 27.71 4.05
CA THR A 223 -11.91 27.82 4.20
C THR A 223 -11.48 29.27 3.98
N PRO A 224 -11.59 30.15 5.00
CA PRO A 224 -11.50 31.61 4.81
C PRO A 224 -10.14 32.11 4.30
N PHE A 225 -9.08 31.28 4.41
CA PHE A 225 -7.73 31.63 3.99
C PHE A 225 -7.30 30.99 2.67
N ARG A 226 -8.16 30.17 2.04
CA ARG A 226 -7.86 29.49 0.77
C ARG A 226 -8.83 29.94 -0.30
N LYS A 227 -8.29 30.14 -1.50
CA LYS A 227 -9.05 30.29 -2.74
C LYS A 227 -8.64 29.19 -3.70
N LEU A 228 -9.63 28.62 -4.40
CA LEU A 228 -9.34 27.68 -5.46
C LEU A 228 -8.62 28.40 -6.61
N THR A 229 -7.59 27.76 -7.13
CA THR A 229 -7.00 28.11 -8.43
C THR A 229 -8.03 27.91 -9.54
N GLU A 230 -7.78 28.48 -10.73
CA GLU A 230 -8.68 28.31 -11.86
C GLU A 230 -8.86 26.84 -12.25
N GLU A 231 -7.77 26.07 -12.24
CA GLU A 231 -7.81 24.63 -12.53
C GLU A 231 -8.57 23.82 -11.47
N GLU A 232 -8.36 24.09 -10.18
CA GLU A 232 -9.15 23.45 -9.11
C GLU A 232 -10.63 23.83 -9.24
N ARG A 233 -10.95 25.11 -9.47
CA ARG A 233 -12.32 25.57 -9.65
C ARG A 233 -12.97 24.90 -10.85
N LYS A 234 -12.26 24.73 -11.96
CA LYS A 234 -12.77 24.09 -13.18
C LYS A 234 -13.16 22.63 -12.93
N HIS A 235 -12.31 21.87 -12.23
CA HIS A 235 -12.54 20.45 -11.99
C HIS A 235 -13.43 20.16 -10.77
N SER A 236 -13.57 21.11 -9.84
CA SER A 236 -14.44 20.94 -8.68
C SER A 236 -15.93 20.93 -9.08
N HIS A 237 -16.71 20.07 -8.45
CA HIS A 237 -18.15 19.90 -8.69
C HIS A 237 -18.97 20.62 -7.62
N ARG A 238 -19.79 21.59 -8.04
CA ARG A 238 -20.69 22.30 -7.13
C ARG A 238 -21.95 21.48 -6.86
N ARG A 239 -22.24 21.19 -5.60
CA ARG A 239 -23.46 20.51 -5.11
C ARG A 239 -23.85 21.14 -3.78
N ASN A 240 -25.12 21.06 -3.41
CA ASN A 240 -25.57 21.49 -2.09
C ASN A 240 -25.22 20.42 -1.03
N TYR A 241 -24.09 20.60 -0.34
CA TYR A 241 -23.61 19.66 0.67
C TYR A 241 -24.41 19.69 1.98
N GLY A 242 -25.33 20.64 2.14
CA GLY A 242 -26.33 20.63 3.22
C GLY A 242 -27.42 19.57 3.06
N ASN A 243 -27.51 18.94 1.88
CA ASN A 243 -28.49 17.90 1.55
C ASN A 243 -27.84 16.53 1.27
N ILE A 244 -26.53 16.40 1.45
CA ILE A 244 -25.76 15.19 1.16
C ILE A 244 -25.14 14.70 2.45
N ASN A 245 -25.30 13.42 2.74
CA ASN A 245 -24.58 12.77 3.84
C ASN A 245 -23.28 12.19 3.28
N ILE A 246 -22.15 12.67 3.78
CA ILE A 246 -20.84 12.09 3.49
C ILE A 246 -20.58 10.97 4.50
N GLU A 247 -20.45 9.73 4.03
CA GLU A 247 -20.47 8.54 4.87
C GLU A 247 -19.11 8.20 5.48
N ALA A 248 -18.02 8.63 4.84
CA ALA A 248 -16.65 8.41 5.29
C ALA A 248 -15.70 9.47 4.71
N VAL A 249 -14.62 9.74 5.44
CA VAL A 249 -13.50 10.57 5.00
C VAL A 249 -12.28 9.68 4.79
N PHE A 250 -11.64 9.79 3.63
CA PHE A 250 -10.42 9.08 3.30
C PHE A 250 -9.30 10.06 2.97
N VAL A 251 -8.25 10.08 3.77
CA VAL A 251 -7.02 10.81 3.50
C VAL A 251 -6.08 9.87 2.75
N PHE A 252 -6.11 9.94 1.42
CA PHE A 252 -5.36 9.03 0.53
C PHE A 252 -3.88 9.40 0.43
N ALA A 253 -3.57 10.70 0.47
CA ALA A 253 -2.22 11.23 0.39
C ALA A 253 -2.10 12.49 1.25
N ASP A 254 -0.88 12.99 1.42
CA ASP A 254 -0.65 14.24 2.14
C ASP A 254 -1.45 15.39 1.52
N SER A 255 -2.14 16.14 2.38
CA SER A 255 -2.77 17.41 2.02
C SER A 255 -1.70 18.44 1.63
N ARG A 256 -1.99 19.24 0.60
CA ARG A 256 -1.18 20.41 0.21
C ARG A 256 -1.66 21.71 0.88
N ASP A 257 -2.80 21.68 1.56
CA ASP A 257 -3.38 22.79 2.32
C ASP A 257 -3.96 22.27 3.63
N TRP A 258 -3.09 22.09 4.63
CA TRP A 258 -3.49 21.47 5.88
C TRP A 258 -4.59 22.24 6.61
N ALA A 259 -4.59 23.58 6.52
CA ALA A 259 -5.56 24.39 7.23
C ALA A 259 -6.98 24.20 6.67
N GLY A 260 -7.16 24.37 5.35
CA GLY A 260 -8.47 24.23 4.71
C GLY A 260 -8.97 22.79 4.74
N ASP A 261 -8.11 21.83 4.40
CA ASP A 261 -8.50 20.41 4.43
C ASP A 261 -8.82 19.97 5.86
N SER A 262 -8.09 20.45 6.88
CA SER A 262 -8.43 20.14 8.27
C SER A 262 -9.75 20.74 8.71
N GLN A 263 -10.04 21.99 8.32
CA GLN A 263 -11.32 22.64 8.63
C GLN A 263 -12.49 21.82 8.08
N ILE A 264 -12.40 21.38 6.83
CA ILE A 264 -13.42 20.55 6.17
C ILE A 264 -13.60 19.20 6.90
N ILE A 265 -12.51 18.51 7.23
CA ILE A 265 -12.56 17.24 7.96
C ILE A 265 -13.21 17.44 9.34
N LEU A 266 -12.81 18.48 10.07
CA LEU A 266 -13.36 18.81 11.38
C LEU A 266 -14.85 19.10 11.30
N ASP A 267 -15.31 19.89 10.33
CA ASP A 267 -16.72 20.20 10.14
C ASP A 267 -17.55 18.95 9.87
N LEU A 268 -17.04 18.01 9.09
CA LEU A 268 -17.68 16.70 8.89
C LEU A 268 -17.74 15.89 10.19
N CYS A 269 -16.62 15.76 10.90
CA CYS A 269 -16.55 15.01 12.15
C CYS A 269 -17.50 15.57 13.22
N MET A 270 -17.76 16.88 13.20
CA MET A 270 -18.67 17.55 14.14
C MET A 270 -20.11 17.65 13.62
N SER A 271 -20.41 17.15 12.41
CA SER A 271 -21.74 17.22 11.79
C SER A 271 -22.68 16.10 12.25
N LYS A 272 -23.99 16.26 12.00
CA LYS A 272 -24.98 15.18 12.17
C LYS A 272 -24.95 14.28 10.93
N ASN A 273 -24.42 13.06 11.07
CA ASN A 273 -24.37 12.03 10.01
C ASN A 273 -23.67 12.49 8.73
N GLY A 274 -22.57 13.24 8.86
CA GLY A 274 -21.75 13.67 7.71
C GLY A 274 -22.36 14.74 6.83
N ARG A 275 -23.40 15.43 7.31
CA ARG A 275 -24.11 16.47 6.56
C ARG A 275 -23.59 17.86 6.90
N LEU A 276 -22.90 18.49 5.96
CA LEU A 276 -22.32 19.82 6.17
C LEU A 276 -23.39 20.87 6.51
N GLY A 277 -23.03 21.87 7.31
CA GLY A 277 -23.95 22.88 7.83
C GLY A 277 -24.81 22.42 9.02
N THR A 278 -24.63 21.17 9.48
CA THR A 278 -25.24 20.68 10.73
C THR A 278 -24.19 20.52 11.83
N ARG A 279 -24.65 20.42 13.09
CA ARG A 279 -23.77 20.23 14.26
C ARG A 279 -24.32 19.14 15.17
N SER A 280 -23.53 18.11 15.43
CA SER A 280 -23.83 17.09 16.43
C SER A 280 -23.74 17.69 17.83
N GLU A 281 -24.64 17.27 18.72
CA GLU A 281 -24.65 17.70 20.12
C GLU A 281 -23.65 16.91 20.97
N THR A 282 -23.34 15.68 20.54
CA THR A 282 -22.47 14.72 21.22
C THR A 282 -21.12 14.55 20.53
N PHE A 283 -20.98 15.05 19.30
CA PHE A 283 -19.77 14.96 18.48
C PHE A 283 -19.34 13.52 18.14
N ASP A 284 -20.28 12.57 18.13
CA ASP A 284 -20.05 11.15 17.80
C ASP A 284 -20.87 10.66 16.60
N GLU A 285 -21.65 11.54 15.96
CA GLU A 285 -22.47 11.25 14.77
C GLU A 285 -21.73 11.51 13.44
N GLY A 286 -20.52 12.08 13.50
CA GLY A 286 -19.71 12.35 12.32
C GLY A 286 -19.24 11.07 11.61
N PRO A 287 -18.85 11.16 10.33
CA PRO A 287 -18.34 10.01 9.59
C PRO A 287 -16.95 9.58 10.13
N PRO A 288 -16.59 8.29 10.00
CA PRO A 288 -15.24 7.83 10.31
C PRO A 288 -14.21 8.45 9.37
N VAL A 289 -13.01 8.69 9.92
CA VAL A 289 -11.86 9.20 9.17
C VAL A 289 -10.80 8.11 9.04
N PHE A 290 -10.41 7.83 7.81
CA PHE A 290 -9.39 6.86 7.45
C PHE A 290 -8.15 7.55 6.88
N PHE A 291 -6.97 7.20 7.38
CA PHE A 291 -5.67 7.70 6.89
C PHE A 291 -4.92 6.56 6.19
N SER A 292 -4.32 6.83 5.03
CA SER A 292 -3.60 5.81 4.26
C SER A 292 -2.31 5.34 4.93
N HIS A 293 -1.70 6.18 5.78
CA HIS A 293 -0.59 5.79 6.64
C HIS A 293 -0.48 6.67 7.90
N ASN A 294 0.49 6.36 8.77
CA ASN A 294 0.69 7.06 10.04
C ASN A 294 2.12 7.59 10.24
N ASP A 295 2.88 7.79 9.17
CA ASP A 295 4.25 8.27 9.31
C ASP A 295 4.27 9.73 9.74
N MET A 296 4.93 9.99 10.86
CA MET A 296 5.10 11.35 11.38
C MET A 296 6.04 12.16 10.48
N VAL A 297 7.08 11.50 9.99
CA VAL A 297 8.11 12.08 9.13
C VAL A 297 8.51 11.13 8.02
N TRP A 298 9.03 11.68 6.92
CA TRP A 298 9.52 10.92 5.77
C TRP A 298 10.75 11.58 5.12
N ALA A 299 11.51 10.79 4.37
CA ALA A 299 12.73 11.23 3.70
C ALA A 299 12.45 11.94 2.37
N THR A 300 13.04 13.12 2.15
CA THR A 300 12.92 13.88 0.89
C THR A 300 14.30 14.29 0.36
N SER A 301 14.35 15.19 -0.64
CA SER A 301 15.60 15.81 -1.11
C SER A 301 16.21 16.76 -0.09
N HIS A 302 15.48 17.13 0.96
CA HIS A 302 15.96 18.02 2.01
C HIS A 302 16.86 17.28 3.02
N THR A 303 17.84 17.98 3.60
CA THR A 303 18.80 17.41 4.57
C THR A 303 18.11 16.81 5.80
N TYR A 304 17.04 17.44 6.26
CA TYR A 304 16.24 17.00 7.40
C TYR A 304 14.89 16.43 6.93
N SER A 305 14.41 15.37 7.58
CA SER A 305 13.11 14.72 7.32
C SER A 305 11.94 15.70 7.39
N ARG A 306 10.95 15.53 6.51
CA ARG A 306 9.75 16.39 6.44
C ARG A 306 8.60 15.73 7.18
N ILE A 307 7.67 16.54 7.69
CA ILE A 307 6.42 16.03 8.29
C ILE A 307 5.57 15.35 7.21
N GLY A 308 4.90 14.27 7.58
CA GLY A 308 3.97 13.53 6.71
C GLY A 308 2.56 13.44 7.30
N MET A 309 1.75 12.53 6.76
CA MET A 309 0.34 12.38 7.09
C MET A 309 0.08 12.13 8.58
N GLY A 310 0.99 11.44 9.28
CA GLY A 310 0.87 11.20 10.72
C GLY A 310 0.83 12.49 11.54
N ALA A 311 1.52 13.55 11.08
CA ALA A 311 1.45 14.86 11.74
C ALA A 311 0.11 15.57 11.47
N LEU A 312 -0.45 15.47 10.26
CA LEU A 312 -1.79 15.96 9.96
C LEU A 312 -2.84 15.25 10.82
N ARG A 313 -2.77 13.92 10.93
CA ARG A 313 -3.65 13.13 11.80
C ARG A 313 -3.56 13.58 13.26
N ALA A 314 -2.35 13.66 13.81
CA ALA A 314 -2.15 14.07 15.20
C ALA A 314 -2.67 15.49 15.45
N SER A 315 -2.46 16.41 14.49
CA SER A 315 -3.00 17.76 14.54
C SER A 315 -4.54 17.77 14.54
N LEU A 316 -5.17 16.98 13.66
CA LEU A 316 -6.62 16.84 13.58
C LEU A 316 -7.24 16.31 14.89
N GLU A 317 -6.65 15.25 15.46
CA GLU A 317 -7.11 14.68 16.72
C GLU A 317 -6.99 15.69 17.88
N ALA A 318 -5.87 16.44 17.93
CA ALA A 318 -5.65 17.48 18.93
C ALA A 318 -6.63 18.66 18.77
N MET A 319 -6.85 19.14 17.54
CA MET A 319 -7.79 20.23 17.26
C MET A 319 -9.23 19.83 17.59
N PHE A 320 -9.65 18.63 17.18
CA PHE A 320 -10.99 18.13 17.50
C PHE A 320 -11.21 18.06 19.02
N ARG A 321 -10.24 17.54 19.78
CA ARG A 321 -10.30 17.50 21.24
C ARG A 321 -10.33 18.88 21.87
N ALA A 322 -9.55 19.83 21.37
CA ALA A 322 -9.53 21.19 21.87
C ALA A 322 -10.88 21.91 21.64
N ILE A 323 -11.55 21.63 20.52
CA ILE A 323 -12.83 22.27 20.14
C ILE A 323 -14.02 21.61 20.85
N THR A 324 -14.04 20.28 20.94
CA THR A 324 -15.22 19.51 21.37
C THR A 324 -15.13 18.99 22.80
N GLY A 325 -13.92 18.90 23.36
CA GLY A 325 -13.65 18.17 24.61
C GLY A 325 -13.65 16.64 24.47
N THR A 326 -13.85 16.09 23.27
CA THR A 326 -13.96 14.65 23.00
C THR A 326 -12.82 14.15 22.11
N GLU A 327 -12.54 12.84 22.13
CA GLU A 327 -11.49 12.25 21.29
C GLU A 327 -12.02 11.89 19.91
N LEU A 328 -11.32 12.34 18.86
CA LEU A 328 -11.61 11.93 17.49
C LEU A 328 -11.10 10.50 17.27
N LYS A 329 -12.01 9.58 16.92
CA LYS A 329 -11.63 8.22 16.53
C LYS A 329 -11.27 8.19 15.04
N THR A 330 -10.01 7.91 14.76
CA THR A 330 -9.50 7.74 13.40
C THR A 330 -8.92 6.33 13.21
N VAL A 331 -8.88 5.87 11.97
CA VAL A 331 -8.27 4.59 11.59
C VAL A 331 -7.13 4.88 10.62
N ALA A 332 -5.96 4.31 10.87
CA ALA A 332 -4.85 4.40 9.92
C ALA A 332 -4.57 3.03 9.30
N PHE A 333 -4.26 3.05 8.01
CA PHE A 333 -3.68 1.97 7.24
C PHE A 333 -2.17 2.17 7.15
N GLY A 334 -1.53 1.50 6.20
CA GLY A 334 -0.08 1.61 5.95
C GLY A 334 0.76 1.00 7.07
N LYS A 335 2.06 0.98 6.86
CA LYS A 335 3.05 0.62 7.87
C LYS A 335 2.95 1.63 9.03
N PRO A 336 3.12 1.21 10.31
CA PRO A 336 3.49 -0.12 10.80
C PRO A 336 2.32 -1.10 11.00
N GLN A 337 1.11 -0.83 10.47
CA GLN A 337 -0.06 -1.65 10.79
C GLN A 337 0.10 -3.09 10.29
N VAL A 338 -0.12 -4.06 11.18
CA VAL A 338 -0.10 -5.50 10.89
C VAL A 338 -0.89 -5.87 9.63
N GLY A 339 -2.04 -5.24 9.39
CA GLY A 339 -2.87 -5.48 8.21
C GLY A 339 -2.16 -5.21 6.88
N THR A 340 -1.27 -4.22 6.83
CA THR A 340 -0.46 -3.93 5.63
C THR A 340 0.53 -5.05 5.33
N PHE A 341 1.13 -5.65 6.36
CA PHE A 341 2.07 -6.76 6.20
C PHE A 341 1.36 -8.08 5.86
N GLN A 342 0.14 -8.30 6.37
CA GLN A 342 -0.73 -9.38 5.91
C GLN A 342 -1.07 -9.25 4.42
N PHE A 343 -1.43 -8.04 3.97
CA PHE A 343 -1.70 -7.76 2.57
C PHE A 343 -0.45 -7.98 1.71
N ALA A 344 0.71 -7.49 2.16
CA ALA A 344 2.00 -7.73 1.51
C ALA A 344 2.35 -9.23 1.40
N THR A 345 2.05 -10.03 2.42
CA THR A 345 2.23 -11.48 2.38
C THR A 345 1.40 -12.13 1.26
N LYS A 346 0.11 -11.77 1.17
CA LYS A 346 -0.80 -12.29 0.13
C LYS A 346 -0.34 -11.89 -1.27
N LEU A 347 0.02 -10.62 -1.45
CA LEU A 347 0.49 -10.09 -2.73
C LEU A 347 1.81 -10.75 -3.15
N LEU A 348 2.76 -10.93 -2.23
CA LEU A 348 4.01 -11.64 -2.50
C LEU A 348 3.77 -13.11 -2.89
N GLN A 349 2.86 -13.80 -2.21
CA GLN A 349 2.50 -15.19 -2.53
C GLN A 349 1.87 -15.29 -3.93
N GLN A 350 0.93 -14.39 -4.25
CA GLN A 350 0.28 -14.34 -5.55
C GLN A 350 1.29 -14.02 -6.66
N TRP A 351 2.13 -13.01 -6.45
CA TRP A 351 3.20 -12.63 -7.37
C TRP A 351 4.12 -13.82 -7.68
N ARG A 352 4.64 -14.49 -6.64
CA ARG A 352 5.52 -15.66 -6.78
C ARG A 352 4.88 -16.82 -7.52
N LYS A 353 3.57 -17.04 -7.30
CA LYS A 353 2.81 -18.06 -8.01
C LYS A 353 2.68 -17.71 -9.49
N ASP A 354 2.29 -16.49 -9.81
CA ASP A 354 1.94 -16.09 -11.17
C ASP A 354 3.17 -15.91 -12.07
N THR A 355 4.29 -15.42 -11.53
CA THR A 355 5.49 -15.11 -12.33
C THR A 355 6.59 -16.16 -12.25
N HIS A 356 6.61 -16.98 -11.21
CA HIS A 356 7.67 -17.96 -11.00
C HIS A 356 7.14 -19.39 -10.80
N GLY A 357 5.82 -19.60 -10.79
CA GLY A 357 5.22 -20.91 -10.52
C GLY A 357 5.41 -21.38 -9.07
N ILE A 358 5.83 -20.51 -8.15
CA ILE A 358 6.14 -20.86 -6.76
C ILE A 358 4.91 -20.64 -5.90
N ASN A 359 4.11 -21.69 -5.70
CA ASN A 359 2.90 -21.66 -4.89
C ASN A 359 3.12 -22.18 -3.46
N ARG A 360 4.11 -21.61 -2.76
CA ARG A 360 4.34 -21.87 -1.32
C ARG A 360 4.93 -20.65 -0.62
N PRO A 361 4.69 -20.45 0.68
CA PRO A 361 5.26 -19.32 1.41
C PRO A 361 6.80 -19.40 1.44
N PRO A 362 7.49 -18.26 1.47
CA PRO A 362 8.93 -18.25 1.71
C PRO A 362 9.20 -18.57 3.19
N GLU A 363 10.37 -19.10 3.50
CA GLU A 363 10.81 -19.31 4.88
C GLU A 363 11.21 -17.99 5.53
N THR A 364 11.73 -17.02 4.75
CA THR A 364 12.09 -15.69 5.25
C THR A 364 11.72 -14.59 4.24
N VAL A 365 11.12 -13.51 4.73
CA VAL A 365 10.93 -12.26 4.00
C VAL A 365 11.84 -11.20 4.60
N TYR A 366 12.76 -10.65 3.82
CA TYR A 366 13.62 -9.55 4.23
C TYR A 366 12.92 -8.23 3.93
N PHE A 367 12.49 -7.50 4.96
CA PHE A 367 11.94 -6.17 4.80
C PHE A 367 13.04 -5.12 4.94
N VAL A 368 13.28 -4.36 3.88
CA VAL A 368 14.28 -3.28 3.86
C VAL A 368 13.55 -1.95 3.96
N GLY A 369 13.85 -1.19 5.01
CA GLY A 369 13.20 0.08 5.33
C GLY A 369 14.17 1.12 5.89
N ASP A 370 13.76 2.37 5.91
CA ASP A 370 14.56 3.50 6.40
C ASP A 370 14.00 4.10 7.71
N THR A 371 12.74 3.77 8.06
CA THR A 371 11.99 4.42 9.12
C THR A 371 11.75 3.45 10.29
N PRO A 372 12.42 3.64 11.45
CA PRO A 372 12.28 2.74 12.59
C PRO A 372 10.83 2.58 13.09
N GLU A 373 10.08 3.68 13.16
CA GLU A 373 8.70 3.73 13.66
C GLU A 373 7.68 3.07 12.72
N SER A 374 8.05 2.83 11.47
CA SER A 374 7.16 2.34 10.42
C SER A 374 7.60 0.98 9.89
N ASP A 375 8.71 0.93 9.15
CA ASP A 375 9.19 -0.31 8.52
C ASP A 375 9.67 -1.32 9.55
N ILE A 376 10.56 -0.89 10.45
CA ILE A 376 11.21 -1.79 11.40
C ILE A 376 10.23 -2.26 12.45
N ARG A 377 9.49 -1.31 13.05
CA ARG A 377 8.41 -1.61 13.98
C ARG A 377 7.39 -2.56 13.36
N GLY A 378 6.85 -2.25 12.19
CA GLY A 378 5.81 -3.03 11.55
C GLY A 378 6.28 -4.45 11.21
N THR A 379 7.50 -4.57 10.67
CA THR A 379 8.11 -5.88 10.36
C THR A 379 8.27 -6.71 11.63
N ASN A 380 8.80 -6.13 12.71
CA ASN A 380 9.04 -6.83 13.97
C ASN A 380 7.73 -7.23 14.66
N GLU A 381 6.73 -6.33 14.71
CA GLU A 381 5.41 -6.62 15.30
C GLU A 381 4.70 -7.72 14.50
N PHE A 382 4.80 -7.71 13.16
CA PHE A 382 4.20 -8.74 12.32
C PHE A 382 4.87 -10.10 12.51
N ASP A 383 6.21 -10.15 12.53
CA ASP A 383 6.98 -11.37 12.80
C ASP A 383 6.59 -11.99 14.16
N GLN A 384 6.47 -11.15 15.20
CA GLN A 384 6.12 -11.59 16.56
C GLN A 384 4.64 -11.97 16.71
N SER A 385 3.77 -11.51 15.81
CA SER A 385 2.33 -11.77 15.90
C SER A 385 1.94 -13.23 15.65
N GLY A 386 2.84 -14.02 15.03
CA GLY A 386 2.56 -15.40 14.62
C GLY A 386 1.54 -15.52 13.48
N GLN A 387 1.23 -14.43 12.78
CA GLN A 387 0.25 -14.39 11.68
C GLN A 387 0.87 -14.67 10.30
N SER A 388 2.18 -14.92 10.24
CA SER A 388 2.88 -15.32 9.02
C SER A 388 3.61 -16.64 9.27
N GLU A 389 3.62 -17.51 8.25
CA GLU A 389 4.47 -18.71 8.24
C GLU A 389 5.94 -18.38 7.95
N ALA A 390 6.19 -17.21 7.34
CA ALA A 390 7.52 -16.72 7.05
C ALA A 390 8.09 -15.94 8.24
N ASN A 391 9.40 -16.05 8.47
CA ASN A 391 10.12 -15.14 9.37
C ASN A 391 10.32 -13.79 8.66
N TRP A 392 9.73 -12.72 9.20
CA TRP A 392 9.89 -11.36 8.68
C TRP A 392 11.12 -10.71 9.31
N TYR A 393 12.14 -10.48 8.49
CA TYR A 393 13.45 -10.02 8.93
C TYR A 393 13.65 -8.55 8.58
N SER A 394 13.71 -7.68 9.59
CA SER A 394 13.87 -6.24 9.40
C SER A 394 15.33 -5.84 9.17
N ILE A 395 15.57 -5.12 8.07
CA ILE A 395 16.85 -4.48 7.74
C ILE A 395 16.62 -2.96 7.64
N LEU A 396 17.36 -2.21 8.45
CA LEU A 396 17.35 -0.75 8.44
C LEU A 396 18.49 -0.21 7.59
N VAL A 397 18.19 0.65 6.62
CA VAL A 397 19.20 1.37 5.83
C VAL A 397 19.47 2.78 6.41
N ARG A 398 20.64 3.35 6.12
CA ARG A 398 21.04 4.71 6.57
C ARG A 398 20.77 5.80 5.53
N THR A 399 20.14 5.46 4.42
CA THR A 399 19.92 6.38 3.29
C THR A 399 18.71 7.32 3.49
N GLY A 400 17.86 7.09 4.49
CA GLY A 400 16.59 7.80 4.68
C GLY A 400 16.43 8.50 6.04
N VAL A 401 15.30 8.25 6.72
CA VAL A 401 14.89 8.92 7.97
C VAL A 401 15.84 8.61 9.12
N PHE A 402 16.32 7.37 9.22
CA PHE A 402 17.28 6.99 10.25
C PHE A 402 18.61 7.72 10.12
N GLN A 403 19.04 8.37 11.20
CA GLN A 403 20.29 9.13 11.26
C GLN A 403 21.40 8.33 11.95
N GLU A 404 22.58 8.33 11.34
CA GLU A 404 23.77 7.72 11.94
C GLU A 404 24.12 8.38 13.29
N GLY A 405 24.61 7.57 14.23
CA GLY A 405 24.90 8.01 15.60
C GLY A 405 23.68 8.12 16.52
N THR A 406 22.47 7.84 16.01
CA THR A 406 21.25 7.75 16.82
C THR A 406 20.90 6.30 17.15
N HIS A 407 20.16 6.09 18.25
CA HIS A 407 19.59 4.80 18.60
C HIS A 407 18.13 4.73 18.14
N PRO A 408 17.77 3.81 17.23
CA PRO A 408 16.39 3.69 16.79
C PRO A 408 15.54 3.16 17.95
N ARG A 409 14.35 3.73 18.13
CA ARG A 409 13.41 3.28 19.18
C ARG A 409 12.99 1.82 19.00
N TYR A 410 12.91 1.36 17.76
CA TYR A 410 12.63 -0.01 17.38
C TYR A 410 13.89 -0.59 16.73
N MET A 411 14.50 -1.58 17.38
CA MET A 411 15.75 -2.15 16.92
C MET A 411 15.52 -3.08 15.72
N PRO A 412 16.23 -2.88 14.60
CA PRO A 412 16.16 -3.80 13.46
C PRO A 412 16.95 -5.08 13.76
N LYS A 413 16.71 -6.14 12.98
CA LYS A 413 17.55 -7.35 13.03
C LYS A 413 18.92 -7.10 12.40
N MET A 414 19.02 -6.15 11.47
CA MET A 414 20.28 -5.68 10.89
C MET A 414 20.21 -4.19 10.51
N THR A 415 21.33 -3.47 10.64
CA THR A 415 21.50 -2.12 10.07
C THR A 415 22.64 -2.12 9.06
N VAL A 416 22.40 -1.53 7.89
CA VAL A 416 23.37 -1.43 6.78
C VAL A 416 23.35 -0.03 6.18
N ASP A 417 24.31 0.29 5.33
CA ASP A 417 24.45 1.64 4.81
C ASP A 417 23.43 1.95 3.71
N ASN A 418 23.19 1.01 2.80
CA ASN A 418 22.29 1.19 1.65
C ASN A 418 21.54 -0.12 1.29
N VAL A 419 20.67 -0.03 0.28
CA VAL A 419 19.84 -1.15 -0.18
C VAL A 419 20.63 -2.31 -0.80
N LEU A 420 21.76 -2.05 -1.45
CA LEU A 420 22.61 -3.12 -2.01
C LEU A 420 23.25 -3.95 -0.90
N ASP A 421 23.70 -3.31 0.18
CA ASP A 421 24.22 -4.01 1.34
C ASP A 421 23.14 -4.82 2.05
N ALA A 422 21.89 -4.32 2.06
CA ALA A 422 20.74 -5.07 2.59
C ALA A 422 20.48 -6.36 1.79
N VAL A 423 20.50 -6.27 0.46
CA VAL A 423 20.33 -7.42 -0.44
C VAL A 423 21.48 -8.42 -0.23
N LYS A 424 22.73 -7.97 -0.27
CA LYS A 424 23.91 -8.81 -0.03
C LYS A 424 23.86 -9.50 1.33
N HIS A 425 23.45 -8.79 2.37
CA HIS A 425 23.28 -9.36 3.71
C HIS A 425 22.26 -10.49 3.72
N GLY A 426 21.06 -10.27 3.18
CA GLY A 426 20.00 -11.27 3.15
C GLY A 426 20.42 -12.52 2.35
N MET A 427 21.02 -12.34 1.18
CA MET A 427 21.49 -13.46 0.36
C MET A 427 22.61 -14.25 1.03
N LYS A 428 23.63 -13.56 1.57
CA LYS A 428 24.72 -14.22 2.30
C LYS A 428 24.19 -15.04 3.48
N ARG A 429 23.23 -14.51 4.23
CA ARG A 429 22.63 -15.21 5.36
C ARG A 429 21.93 -16.50 4.94
N GLU A 430 21.23 -16.50 3.81
CA GLU A 430 20.57 -17.71 3.28
C GLU A 430 21.59 -18.71 2.73
N PHE A 431 22.67 -18.24 2.11
CA PHE A 431 23.79 -19.10 1.71
C PHE A 431 24.45 -19.79 2.91
N ASP A 432 24.81 -19.02 3.95
CA ASP A 432 25.45 -19.54 5.17
C ASP A 432 24.57 -20.59 5.87
N LYS A 433 23.24 -20.37 5.89
CA LYS A 433 22.27 -21.36 6.37
C LYS A 433 22.28 -22.64 5.54
N ALA A 434 22.23 -22.53 4.21
CA ALA A 434 22.22 -23.69 3.33
C ALA A 434 23.49 -24.54 3.51
N ILE A 435 24.67 -23.91 3.63
CA ILE A 435 25.93 -24.61 3.90
C ILE A 435 25.90 -25.31 5.27
N LYS A 436 25.37 -24.64 6.29
CA LYS A 436 25.23 -25.22 7.64
C LYS A 436 24.31 -26.43 7.63
N ASP A 437 23.18 -26.35 6.95
CA ASP A 437 22.21 -27.46 6.86
C ASP A 437 22.80 -28.67 6.10
N LEU A 438 23.60 -28.43 5.05
CA LEU A 438 24.37 -29.47 4.36
C LEU A 438 25.43 -30.12 5.27
N THR A 439 26.08 -29.33 6.12
CA THR A 439 27.14 -29.81 7.02
C THR A 439 26.58 -30.60 8.21
N ILE A 440 25.41 -30.21 8.72
CA ILE A 440 24.72 -30.89 9.84
C ILE A 440 23.93 -32.11 9.36
N GLY A 441 23.43 -32.09 8.11
CA GLY A 441 22.62 -33.14 7.49
C GLY A 441 23.36 -34.40 7.01
N GLY A 442 24.68 -34.49 7.19
CA GLY A 442 25.42 -35.74 6.96
C GLY A 442 25.41 -36.23 5.51
N GLY A 443 25.97 -35.44 4.59
CA GLY A 443 26.28 -35.90 3.23
C GLY A 443 27.32 -34.99 2.60
N ALA A 444 28.60 -35.35 2.71
CA ALA A 444 29.65 -34.70 1.93
C ALA A 444 29.32 -34.84 0.42
N PRO A 445 29.46 -33.78 -0.40
CA PRO A 445 29.43 -33.97 -1.85
C PRO A 445 30.63 -34.83 -2.23
N GLN A 446 30.39 -36.01 -2.80
CA GLN A 446 31.42 -36.69 -3.58
C GLN A 446 31.67 -35.84 -4.83
N LEU A 447 32.62 -34.91 -4.73
CA LEU A 447 33.35 -34.40 -5.88
C LEU A 447 34.26 -35.54 -6.36
N ALA A 448 33.70 -36.44 -7.17
CA ALA A 448 34.47 -37.44 -7.89
C ALA A 448 34.77 -36.94 -9.30
N ASN A 449 36.02 -36.49 -9.46
CA ASN A 449 36.89 -36.61 -10.63
C ASN A 449 36.46 -36.00 -11.98
N ALA A 450 37.01 -34.83 -12.26
CA ALA A 450 37.51 -34.47 -13.58
C ALA A 450 38.99 -34.07 -13.47
N ILE A 451 39.85 -35.06 -13.24
CA ILE A 451 41.25 -34.98 -13.64
C ILE A 451 41.38 -35.98 -14.78
N VAL A 452 41.46 -35.45 -16.00
CA VAL A 452 41.89 -36.20 -17.18
C VAL A 452 43.41 -36.30 -17.06
N GLU A 453 43.90 -37.43 -16.57
CA GLU A 453 45.29 -37.83 -16.80
C GLU A 453 45.39 -38.35 -18.23
N ASP A 454 46.13 -37.60 -19.03
CA ASP A 454 46.49 -37.90 -20.41
C ASP A 454 47.76 -38.75 -20.36
N ASP A 455 47.62 -40.07 -20.37
CA ASP A 455 48.73 -41.02 -20.54
C ASP A 455 48.35 -42.06 -21.59
N HIS A 456 48.74 -41.76 -22.84
CA HIS A 456 48.82 -42.77 -23.89
C HIS A 456 50.30 -43.17 -24.09
N GLU A 457 50.60 -44.40 -23.69
CA GLU A 457 51.85 -45.10 -23.96
C GLU A 457 52.14 -45.17 -25.47
N GLY A 458 53.38 -44.84 -25.84
CA GLY A 458 53.98 -45.12 -27.14
C GLY A 458 55.42 -45.57 -26.95
N VAL A 459 55.60 -46.88 -26.80
CA VAL A 459 56.89 -47.59 -26.73
C VAL A 459 57.58 -47.53 -28.10
N GLU A 460 58.80 -47.00 -28.17
CA GLU A 460 59.83 -47.59 -29.04
C GLU A 460 61.25 -47.19 -28.59
N ALA A 461 61.96 -48.19 -28.05
CA ALA A 461 63.38 -48.11 -27.78
C ALA A 461 64.16 -48.48 -29.06
N THR A 462 64.99 -47.56 -29.56
CA THR A 462 66.11 -47.93 -30.44
C THR A 462 67.41 -47.42 -29.84
N ARG A 463 68.22 -48.39 -29.45
CA ARG A 463 69.62 -48.35 -29.03
C ARG A 463 70.48 -47.96 -30.25
N VAL A 464 71.58 -47.20 -30.03
CA VAL A 464 72.96 -47.51 -30.47
C VAL A 464 73.84 -46.24 -30.43
N GLN A 465 74.89 -46.35 -29.60
CA GLN A 465 76.21 -45.70 -29.59
C GLN A 465 76.33 -44.19 -29.41
#